data_AF-A0A2V3JJD1-F1
#
_entry.id   AF-A0A2V3JJD1-F1
#
_cell.length_a   1.000
_cell.length_b   1.000
_cell.length_c   1.000
_cell.angle_alpha   90.00
_cell.angle_beta   90.00
_cell.angle_gamma   90.00
#
_symmetry.space_group_name_H-M   'P 1'
#
loop_
_entity.id
_entity.type
_entity.pdbx_description
1 polymer ?
#
loop_
_entity_poly.entity_id
_entity_poly.type
_entity_poly.pdbx_seq_one_letter_code
_entity_poly.pdbx_strand_id
1 'polypeptide(L)'
;MQATDEINKVKQPETRNRMDLHRFLEVVVNKTYELEKEYQRLEEDLNMVKSYIIESHKLVNELTASGYTIRVSKTDDPTLFIVNFKKTDMSKFSTLYVDVFDDRFWTAHTVEKSAIADPFIGKIARTEIKNDYIWLPSQYMGRFKEKGIPRGITLQYSEIMGDEEEKLIGDLSMKLWGAASGDVLELFRNLPHIKALIQKGGEEKLYHILDVCEGLAHSSPLSGIGITYNSKDDEDSRYVLDDIIYKGKFTARGGNSIDSHLYLIRNTKEEYTNVIKYIEEEIAMGLVHNSPLRMMGHPISIILSREIEDIKLFSNELISCKYPFRLWGIPRYVTKDVVAITGVDLHTGGKLNLELSSDWIRLYLHKNSCGNTIARLYSIIQHNYDSNATLEGVEYGNLF
;
A
#
# COMPACT_ATOMS: atom_id res chain seq x y z
N MET A 1 5.70 -31.76 0.47
CA MET A 1 4.38 -32.43 0.49
C MET A 1 3.87 -32.72 1.91
N GLN A 2 4.68 -33.24 2.84
CA GLN A 2 4.24 -33.47 4.24
C GLN A 2 4.01 -32.19 5.06
N ALA A 3 4.89 -31.17 4.96
CA ALA A 3 4.78 -29.92 5.73
C ALA A 3 3.52 -29.07 5.39
N THR A 4 3.16 -28.98 4.11
CA THR A 4 2.00 -28.22 3.63
C THR A 4 0.68 -28.80 4.16
N ASP A 5 0.59 -30.12 4.27
CA ASP A 5 -0.59 -30.83 4.78
C ASP A 5 -0.81 -30.60 6.28
N GLU A 6 0.24 -30.37 7.07
CA GLU A 6 0.11 -30.19 8.51
C GLU A 6 -0.50 -28.85 8.91
N ILE A 7 -0.12 -27.75 8.25
CA ILE A 7 -0.76 -26.44 8.45
C ILE A 7 -2.18 -26.44 7.87
N ASN A 8 -2.40 -27.07 6.71
CA ASN A 8 -3.73 -27.22 6.11
C ASN A 8 -4.71 -28.02 6.99
N LYS A 9 -4.19 -28.82 7.94
CA LYS A 9 -4.99 -29.59 8.92
C LYS A 9 -5.34 -28.82 10.19
N VAL A 10 -4.82 -27.61 10.42
CA VAL A 10 -5.27 -26.80 11.56
C VAL A 10 -6.75 -26.48 11.34
N LYS A 11 -7.61 -27.17 12.09
CA LYS A 11 -9.06 -27.01 11.98
C LYS A 11 -9.40 -25.60 12.46
N GLN A 12 -10.07 -24.82 11.61
CA GLN A 12 -10.59 -23.51 12.02
C GLN A 12 -11.53 -23.72 13.22
N PRO A 13 -11.20 -23.18 14.40
CA PRO A 13 -12.04 -23.30 15.57
C PRO A 13 -13.28 -22.41 15.43
N GLU A 14 -14.26 -22.62 16.30
CA GLU A 14 -15.38 -21.69 16.43
C GLU A 14 -14.88 -20.42 17.12
N THR A 15 -14.56 -19.38 16.34
CA THR A 15 -14.11 -18.09 16.86
C THR A 15 -15.32 -17.27 17.33
N ARG A 16 -15.50 -17.12 18.64
CA ARG A 16 -16.63 -16.34 19.20
C ARG A 16 -16.25 -14.94 19.63
N ASN A 17 -14.97 -14.66 19.86
CA ASN A 17 -14.46 -13.36 20.31
C ASN A 17 -12.99 -13.19 19.89
N ARG A 18 -12.40 -12.04 20.20
CA ARG A 18 -11.00 -11.71 19.92
C ARG A 18 -10.00 -12.62 20.62
N MET A 19 -10.32 -13.12 21.82
CA MET A 19 -9.44 -14.05 22.53
C MET A 19 -9.35 -15.39 21.78
N ASP A 20 -10.48 -15.88 21.25
CA ASP A 20 -10.50 -17.09 20.43
C ASP A 20 -9.76 -16.88 19.11
N LEU A 21 -9.93 -15.71 18.48
CA LEU A 21 -9.20 -15.34 17.27
C LEU A 21 -7.69 -15.29 17.54
N HIS A 22 -7.27 -14.61 18.60
CA HIS A 22 -5.88 -14.47 19.00
C HIS A 22 -5.22 -15.85 19.18
N ARG A 23 -5.82 -16.73 19.99
CA ARG A 23 -5.31 -18.10 20.21
C ARG A 23 -5.21 -18.89 18.91
N PHE A 24 -6.20 -18.74 18.02
CA PHE A 24 -6.18 -19.41 16.72
C PHE A 24 -5.00 -18.92 15.87
N LEU A 25 -4.80 -17.60 15.77
CA LEU A 25 -3.70 -17.02 15.01
C LEU A 25 -2.34 -17.37 15.63
N GLU A 26 -2.22 -17.39 16.95
CA GLU A 26 -1.01 -17.79 17.68
C GLU A 26 -0.57 -19.21 17.33
N VAL A 27 -1.50 -20.18 17.34
CA VAL A 27 -1.23 -21.56 16.94
C VAL A 27 -0.69 -21.63 15.51
N VAL A 28 -1.24 -20.82 14.59
CA VAL A 28 -0.82 -20.81 13.19
C VAL A 28 0.56 -20.18 13.01
N VAL A 29 0.86 -19.07 13.70
CA VAL A 29 2.19 -18.44 13.68
C VAL A 29 3.25 -19.39 14.21
N ASN A 30 3.03 -20.00 15.39
CA ASN A 30 3.97 -20.91 16.01
C ASN A 30 4.23 -22.14 15.14
N LYS A 31 3.19 -22.70 14.51
CA LYS A 31 3.35 -23.84 13.60
C LYS A 31 4.10 -23.46 12.32
N THR A 32 3.85 -22.26 11.79
CA THR A 32 4.59 -21.75 10.62
C THR A 32 6.08 -21.62 10.94
N TYR A 33 6.40 -21.18 12.16
CA TYR A 33 7.78 -21.05 12.62
C TYR A 33 8.51 -22.39 12.79
N GLU A 34 7.84 -23.40 13.35
CA GLU A 34 8.40 -24.76 13.43
C GLU A 34 8.76 -25.30 12.05
N LEU A 35 7.89 -25.10 11.06
CA LEU A 35 8.14 -25.52 9.69
C LEU A 35 9.24 -24.69 9.00
N GLU A 36 9.33 -23.38 9.24
CA GLU A 36 10.43 -22.55 8.72
C GLU A 36 11.78 -23.08 9.23
N LYS A 37 11.87 -23.40 10.53
CA LYS A 37 13.09 -23.96 11.14
C LYS A 37 13.47 -25.32 10.56
N GLU A 38 12.50 -26.20 10.39
CA GLU A 38 12.73 -27.58 9.95
C GLU A 38 13.08 -27.66 8.46
N TYR A 39 12.40 -26.87 7.61
CA TYR A 39 12.51 -27.00 6.16
C TYR A 39 13.30 -25.87 5.47
N GLN A 40 13.68 -24.81 6.19
CA GLN A 40 14.40 -23.62 5.69
C GLN A 40 13.79 -22.97 4.42
N ARG A 41 12.53 -23.30 4.10
CA ARG A 41 11.79 -22.79 2.95
C ARG A 41 10.33 -22.64 3.34
N LEU A 42 9.88 -21.40 3.46
CA LEU A 42 8.46 -21.10 3.48
C LEU A 42 8.03 -20.92 2.03
N GLU A 43 7.46 -21.99 1.45
CA GLU A 43 6.79 -21.92 0.16
C GLU A 43 5.62 -20.92 0.23
N GLU A 44 5.33 -20.24 -0.88
CA GLU A 44 4.18 -19.32 -1.01
C GLU A 44 2.81 -19.99 -0.75
N ASP A 45 2.82 -21.32 -0.63
CA ASP A 45 1.67 -22.20 -0.49
C ASP A 45 1.23 -22.53 0.95
N LEU A 46 1.88 -21.95 1.97
CA LEU A 46 1.50 -22.18 3.36
C LEU A 46 0.35 -21.27 3.82
N ASN A 47 -0.54 -21.81 4.65
CA ASN A 47 -1.58 -21.03 5.33
C ASN A 47 -0.96 -20.24 6.49
N MET A 48 -0.24 -19.18 6.14
CA MET A 48 0.30 -18.19 7.07
C MET A 48 -0.79 -17.20 7.49
N VAL A 49 -0.65 -16.64 8.70
CA VAL A 49 -1.49 -15.51 9.11
C VAL A 49 -1.21 -14.32 8.20
N LYS A 50 -2.29 -13.80 7.62
CA LYS A 50 -2.30 -12.62 6.76
C LYS A 50 -3.27 -11.62 7.36
N SER A 51 -2.82 -10.37 7.42
CA SER A 51 -3.59 -9.28 7.95
C SER A 51 -3.62 -8.14 6.94
N TYR A 52 -4.76 -7.49 6.80
CA TYR A 52 -4.98 -6.40 5.85
C TYR A 52 -5.54 -5.20 6.62
N ILE A 53 -5.01 -4.02 6.33
CA ILE A 53 -5.63 -2.75 6.73
C ILE A 53 -6.38 -2.21 5.51
N ILE A 54 -7.68 -1.99 5.67
CA ILE A 54 -8.58 -1.55 4.60
C ILE A 54 -9.25 -0.28 5.06
N GLU A 55 -9.18 0.77 4.24
CA GLU A 55 -10.01 1.95 4.47
C GLU A 55 -11.44 1.64 4.03
N SER A 56 -12.39 1.84 4.93
CA SER A 56 -13.81 1.69 4.65
C SER A 56 -14.65 2.77 5.30
N HIS A 57 -15.56 3.36 4.52
CA HIS A 57 -16.60 4.28 5.01
C HIS A 57 -17.99 3.60 5.01
N LYS A 58 -18.02 2.27 5.09
CA LYS A 58 -19.22 1.43 5.07
C LYS A 58 -19.32 0.62 6.35
N LEU A 59 -20.48 0.00 6.57
CA LEU A 59 -20.62 -1.05 7.57
C LEU A 59 -20.21 -2.39 6.95
N VAL A 60 -19.59 -3.28 7.73
CA VAL A 60 -19.17 -4.61 7.25
C VAL A 60 -20.34 -5.44 6.71
N ASN A 61 -21.55 -5.24 7.26
CA ASN A 61 -22.76 -5.96 6.81
C ASN A 61 -23.22 -5.53 5.41
N GLU A 62 -22.76 -4.39 4.91
CA GLU A 62 -23.05 -3.87 3.57
C GLU A 62 -21.96 -4.27 2.56
N LEU A 63 -21.00 -5.11 2.98
CA LEU A 63 -19.89 -5.55 2.14
C LEU A 63 -20.41 -6.34 0.93
N THR A 64 -20.09 -5.85 -0.25
CA THR A 64 -20.30 -6.53 -1.52
C THR A 64 -18.97 -6.69 -2.25
N ALA A 65 -18.88 -7.68 -3.13
CA ALA A 65 -17.78 -7.82 -4.08
C ALA A 65 -18.30 -8.59 -5.30
N SER A 66 -18.37 -7.94 -6.46
CA SER A 66 -18.91 -8.60 -7.66
C SER A 66 -18.10 -9.86 -8.04
N GLY A 67 -18.82 -10.94 -8.36
CA GLY A 67 -18.22 -12.26 -8.62
C GLY A 67 -17.95 -13.10 -7.37
N TYR A 68 -18.34 -12.63 -6.18
CA TYR A 68 -18.23 -13.35 -4.92
C TYR A 68 -19.58 -13.53 -4.24
N THR A 69 -19.73 -14.67 -3.57
CA THR A 69 -20.77 -14.88 -2.56
C THR A 69 -20.19 -14.56 -1.18
N ILE A 70 -20.84 -13.69 -0.42
CA ILE A 70 -20.39 -13.22 0.89
C ILE A 70 -21.46 -13.53 1.93
N ARG A 71 -21.03 -14.01 3.10
CA ARG A 71 -21.88 -14.22 4.28
C ARG A 71 -21.19 -13.61 5.48
N VAL A 72 -21.86 -12.65 6.12
CA VAL A 72 -21.35 -11.96 7.30
C VAL A 72 -22.07 -12.49 8.53
N SER A 73 -21.29 -12.91 9.53
CA SER A 73 -21.78 -13.37 10.82
C SER A 73 -21.21 -12.49 11.94
N LYS A 74 -22.02 -12.20 12.94
CA LYS A 74 -21.58 -11.51 14.16
C LYS A 74 -20.86 -12.49 15.09
N THR A 75 -19.95 -11.95 15.90
CA THR A 75 -19.34 -12.66 17.03
C THR A 75 -19.94 -12.14 18.34
N ASP A 76 -19.50 -12.69 19.48
CA ASP A 76 -19.86 -12.17 20.81
C ASP A 76 -19.25 -10.78 21.05
N ASP A 77 -18.19 -10.44 20.30
CA ASP A 77 -17.62 -9.10 20.26
C ASP A 77 -18.36 -8.22 19.22
N PRO A 78 -18.93 -7.07 19.62
CA PRO A 78 -19.79 -6.26 18.74
C PRO A 78 -19.06 -5.64 17.54
N THR A 79 -17.73 -5.51 17.64
CA THR A 79 -16.85 -4.92 16.65
C THR A 79 -15.99 -5.94 15.92
N LEU A 80 -16.25 -7.25 16.09
CA LEU A 80 -15.58 -8.32 15.37
C LEU A 80 -16.60 -9.13 14.58
N PHE A 81 -16.32 -9.34 13.29
CA PHE A 81 -17.19 -10.02 12.34
C PHE A 81 -16.47 -11.17 11.63
N ILE A 82 -17.22 -12.21 11.28
CA ILE A 82 -16.73 -13.30 10.43
C ILE A 82 -17.35 -13.13 9.05
N VAL A 83 -16.50 -12.88 8.07
CA VAL A 83 -16.86 -12.76 6.65
C VAL A 83 -16.44 -14.04 5.95
N ASN A 84 -17.42 -14.89 5.65
CA ASN A 84 -17.22 -16.06 4.80
C ASN A 84 -17.42 -15.65 3.34
N PHE A 85 -16.41 -15.88 2.50
CA PHE A 85 -16.47 -15.52 1.09
C PHE A 85 -16.07 -16.69 0.19
N LYS A 86 -16.57 -16.69 -1.04
CA LYS A 86 -16.09 -17.56 -2.12
C LYS A 86 -16.37 -16.93 -3.47
N LYS A 87 -15.58 -17.25 -4.48
CA LYS A 87 -15.97 -16.95 -5.86
C LYS A 87 -17.24 -17.71 -6.22
N THR A 88 -18.08 -17.13 -7.07
CA THR A 88 -19.39 -17.71 -7.41
C THR A 88 -19.30 -19.11 -8.03
N ASP A 89 -18.20 -19.43 -8.71
CA ASP A 89 -17.90 -20.71 -9.33
C ASP A 89 -17.27 -21.75 -8.36
N MET A 90 -16.91 -21.33 -7.15
CA MET A 90 -16.28 -22.20 -6.15
C MET A 90 -17.30 -22.81 -5.20
N SER A 91 -17.02 -24.03 -4.74
CA SER A 91 -17.87 -24.75 -3.78
C SER A 91 -17.59 -24.32 -2.33
N LYS A 92 -16.31 -24.20 -1.96
CA LYS A 92 -15.83 -23.97 -0.60
C LYS A 92 -15.77 -22.47 -0.24
N PHE A 93 -16.20 -22.14 0.97
CA PHE A 93 -16.01 -20.82 1.57
C PHE A 93 -14.63 -20.72 2.25
N SER A 94 -14.06 -19.54 2.17
CA SER A 94 -12.87 -19.09 2.89
C SER A 94 -13.29 -18.04 3.92
N THR A 95 -12.50 -17.90 4.98
CA THR A 95 -12.86 -17.10 6.15
C THR A 95 -11.96 -15.88 6.29
N LEU A 96 -12.57 -14.72 6.53
CA LEU A 96 -11.92 -13.47 6.88
C LEU A 96 -12.52 -12.94 8.18
N TYR A 97 -11.70 -12.70 9.19
CA TYR A 97 -12.11 -12.09 10.46
C TYR A 97 -11.89 -10.59 10.37
N VAL A 98 -12.93 -9.78 10.49
CA VAL A 98 -12.84 -8.33 10.28
C VAL A 98 -13.13 -7.62 11.60
N ASP A 99 -12.11 -6.94 12.13
CA ASP A 99 -12.19 -6.06 13.29
C ASP A 99 -12.47 -4.63 12.81
N VAL A 100 -13.61 -4.09 13.26
CA VAL A 100 -14.11 -2.75 12.94
C VAL A 100 -14.14 -1.85 14.17
N PHE A 101 -13.26 -2.10 15.16
CA PHE A 101 -13.09 -1.22 16.32
C PHE A 101 -12.74 0.22 15.93
N ASP A 102 -12.06 0.40 14.81
CA ASP A 102 -11.86 1.71 14.17
C ASP A 102 -12.95 1.91 13.11
N ASP A 103 -13.67 3.03 13.18
CA ASP A 103 -14.82 3.32 12.32
C ASP A 103 -14.45 3.46 10.83
N ARG A 104 -13.17 3.77 10.53
CA ARG A 104 -12.69 4.03 9.17
C ARG A 104 -11.71 2.98 8.66
N PHE A 105 -10.89 2.40 9.52
CA PHE A 105 -9.84 1.46 9.12
C PHE A 105 -10.06 0.07 9.71
N TRP A 106 -10.62 -0.81 8.87
CA TRP A 106 -10.82 -2.20 9.22
C TRP A 106 -9.50 -2.95 9.26
N THR A 107 -9.36 -3.84 10.24
CA THR A 107 -8.26 -4.80 10.30
C THR A 107 -8.82 -6.19 10.04
N ALA A 108 -8.39 -6.81 8.94
CA ALA A 108 -8.94 -8.08 8.49
C ALA A 108 -7.87 -9.18 8.52
N HIS A 109 -8.14 -10.28 9.23
CA HIS A 109 -7.23 -11.41 9.43
C HIS A 109 -7.72 -12.66 8.72
N THR A 110 -6.80 -13.42 8.12
CA THR A 110 -7.10 -14.73 7.54
C THR A 110 -5.86 -15.61 7.57
N VAL A 111 -6.07 -16.92 7.49
CA VAL A 111 -4.99 -17.90 7.29
C VAL A 111 -4.99 -18.44 5.85
N GLU A 112 -5.97 -18.08 5.05
CA GLU A 112 -6.15 -18.57 3.68
C GLU A 112 -4.95 -18.19 2.79
N LYS A 113 -4.68 -18.97 1.74
CA LYS A 113 -3.59 -18.69 0.79
C LYS A 113 -3.77 -17.31 0.14
N SER A 114 -2.64 -16.65 -0.19
CA SER A 114 -2.63 -15.34 -0.86
C SER A 114 -3.40 -15.38 -2.18
N ALA A 115 -3.31 -16.49 -2.94
CA ALA A 115 -4.04 -16.71 -4.18
C ALA A 115 -5.59 -16.69 -4.03
N ILE A 116 -6.10 -16.85 -2.80
CA ILE A 116 -7.53 -16.79 -2.48
C ILE A 116 -7.89 -15.43 -1.86
N ALA A 117 -7.12 -15.00 -0.86
CA ALA A 117 -7.41 -13.80 -0.09
C ALA A 117 -7.14 -12.51 -0.89
N ASP A 118 -5.98 -12.40 -1.57
CA ASP A 118 -5.59 -11.15 -2.25
C ASP A 118 -6.55 -10.74 -3.37
N PRO A 119 -7.07 -11.67 -4.22
CA PRO A 119 -8.09 -11.31 -5.20
C PRO A 119 -9.39 -10.81 -4.57
N PHE A 120 -9.81 -11.36 -3.44
CA PHE A 120 -11.01 -10.91 -2.73
C PHE A 120 -10.82 -9.52 -2.11
N ILE A 121 -9.72 -9.31 -1.37
CA ILE A 121 -9.38 -7.98 -0.81
C ILE A 121 -9.23 -6.95 -1.92
N GLY A 122 -8.57 -7.31 -3.02
CA GLY A 122 -8.47 -6.44 -4.18
C GLY A 122 -9.79 -6.14 -4.86
N LYS A 123 -10.74 -7.09 -4.88
CA LYS A 123 -12.07 -6.80 -5.40
C LYS A 123 -12.79 -5.75 -4.56
N ILE A 124 -12.73 -5.89 -3.23
CA ILE A 124 -13.30 -4.94 -2.28
C ILE A 124 -12.67 -3.55 -2.47
N ALA A 125 -11.35 -3.44 -2.38
CA ALA A 125 -10.67 -2.14 -2.43
C ALA A 125 -10.78 -1.43 -3.79
N ARG A 126 -10.80 -2.18 -4.90
CA ARG A 126 -10.73 -1.58 -6.25
C ARG A 126 -12.08 -1.22 -6.85
N THR A 127 -13.13 -1.97 -6.52
CA THR A 127 -14.42 -1.86 -7.23
C THR A 127 -15.55 -1.32 -6.37
N GLU A 128 -15.46 -1.44 -5.05
CA GLU A 128 -16.48 -0.90 -4.17
C GLU A 128 -16.25 0.59 -3.93
N ILE A 129 -17.32 1.36 -4.04
CA ILE A 129 -17.36 2.74 -3.53
C ILE A 129 -17.17 2.67 -2.01
N LYS A 130 -16.48 3.67 -1.45
CA LYS A 130 -16.16 3.81 -0.02
C LYS A 130 -15.22 2.76 0.56
N ASN A 131 -14.62 1.89 -0.26
CA ASN A 131 -13.52 1.03 0.15
C ASN A 131 -12.27 1.33 -0.65
N ASP A 132 -11.12 1.26 0.00
CA ASP A 132 -9.80 1.38 -0.62
C ASP A 132 -8.76 0.61 0.19
N TYR A 133 -7.58 0.43 -0.39
CA TYR A 133 -6.40 0.10 0.38
C TYR A 133 -5.97 1.30 1.22
N ILE A 134 -5.24 1.04 2.30
CA ILE A 134 -4.24 2.04 2.70
C ILE A 134 -3.10 2.01 1.70
N TRP A 135 -2.53 3.18 1.42
CA TRP A 135 -1.44 3.34 0.46
C TRP A 135 -0.22 3.86 1.19
N LEU A 136 0.77 2.99 1.40
CA LEU A 136 2.02 3.30 2.08
C LEU A 136 3.08 3.67 1.01
N PRO A 137 3.44 4.95 0.84
CA PRO A 137 4.40 5.34 -0.19
C PRO A 137 5.79 4.73 0.08
N SER A 138 6.64 4.71 -0.95
CA SER A 138 7.98 4.09 -0.88
C SER A 138 8.83 4.65 0.27
N GLN A 139 8.72 5.94 0.59
CA GLN A 139 9.42 6.57 1.71
C GLN A 139 8.89 6.04 3.06
N TYR A 140 7.57 5.93 3.23
CA TYR A 140 6.98 5.35 4.43
C TYR A 140 7.39 3.89 4.60
N MET A 141 7.37 3.11 3.51
CA MET A 141 7.84 1.72 3.52
C MET A 141 9.29 1.60 4.01
N GLY A 142 10.13 2.60 3.70
CA GLY A 142 11.50 2.67 4.17
C GLY A 142 11.64 2.81 5.70
N ARG A 143 10.67 3.45 6.36
CA ARG A 143 10.69 3.68 7.82
C ARG A 143 10.49 2.41 8.63
N PHE A 144 9.96 1.33 8.05
CA PHE A 144 9.90 0.03 8.74
C PHE A 144 11.28 -0.53 9.13
N LYS A 145 12.36 -0.07 8.47
CA LYS A 145 13.74 -0.38 8.88
C LYS A 145 14.07 0.15 10.28
N GLU A 146 13.36 1.16 10.77
CA GLU A 146 13.52 1.72 12.12
C GLU A 146 12.72 0.93 13.16
N LYS A 147 11.70 0.18 12.72
CA LYS A 147 10.81 -0.59 13.60
C LYS A 147 11.37 -1.98 13.91
N GLY A 148 12.14 -2.57 13.00
CA GLY A 148 12.69 -3.92 13.16
C GLY A 148 13.90 -4.17 12.27
N ILE A 149 14.48 -5.37 12.34
CA ILE A 149 15.66 -5.74 11.57
C ILE A 149 15.24 -6.13 10.14
N PRO A 150 15.68 -5.43 9.09
CA PRO A 150 15.33 -5.77 7.72
C PRO A 150 15.88 -7.15 7.31
N ARG A 151 15.08 -7.93 6.62
CA ARG A 151 15.44 -9.25 6.08
C ARG A 151 15.33 -9.35 4.57
N GLY A 152 14.56 -8.47 3.96
CA GLY A 152 14.35 -8.46 2.53
C GLY A 152 13.52 -7.27 2.09
N ILE A 153 13.54 -7.04 0.79
CA ILE A 153 12.76 -5.98 0.14
C ILE A 153 12.08 -6.53 -1.10
N THR A 154 11.00 -5.86 -1.50
CA THR A 154 10.27 -6.13 -2.73
C THR A 154 10.13 -4.83 -3.49
N LEU A 155 10.51 -4.83 -4.76
CA LEU A 155 10.31 -3.73 -5.69
C LEU A 155 9.28 -4.18 -6.73
N GLN A 156 8.23 -3.39 -6.92
CA GLN A 156 7.19 -3.65 -7.92
C GLN A 156 6.84 -2.36 -8.65
N TYR A 157 7.13 -2.32 -9.93
CA TYR A 157 6.80 -1.23 -10.83
C TYR A 157 6.05 -1.77 -12.04
N SER A 158 5.07 -1.00 -12.51
CA SER A 158 4.34 -1.32 -13.73
C SER A 158 4.03 -0.04 -14.48
N GLU A 159 4.62 0.13 -15.65
CA GLU A 159 4.46 1.32 -16.49
C GLU A 159 3.09 1.30 -17.16
N ILE A 160 2.14 1.98 -16.52
CA ILE A 160 0.75 2.14 -16.99
C ILE A 160 0.50 3.53 -17.59
N MET A 161 1.51 4.40 -17.56
CA MET A 161 1.49 5.76 -18.12
C MET A 161 2.37 5.81 -19.36
N GLY A 162 1.95 6.58 -20.38
CA GLY A 162 2.69 6.73 -21.64
C GLY A 162 2.27 5.72 -22.71
N ASP A 163 2.70 5.96 -23.95
CA ASP A 163 2.44 5.05 -25.07
C ASP A 163 3.33 3.79 -24.99
N GLU A 164 2.94 2.69 -25.65
CA GLU A 164 3.71 1.43 -25.61
C GLU A 164 5.15 1.58 -26.12
N GLU A 165 5.39 2.51 -27.05
CA GLU A 165 6.72 2.83 -27.56
C GLU A 165 7.57 3.66 -26.59
N GLU A 166 6.94 4.34 -25.62
CA GLU A 166 7.59 5.21 -24.62
C GLU A 166 7.95 4.48 -23.32
N LYS A 167 7.57 3.21 -23.19
CA LYS A 167 7.86 2.41 -21.99
C LYS A 167 9.35 2.12 -21.88
N LEU A 168 9.99 2.69 -20.87
CA LEU A 168 11.42 2.50 -20.62
C LEU A 168 11.73 1.07 -20.15
N ILE A 169 10.90 0.53 -19.25
CA ILE A 169 11.11 -0.78 -18.61
C ILE A 169 9.86 -1.66 -18.71
N GLY A 170 8.66 -1.08 -18.80
CA GLY A 170 7.42 -1.85 -18.73
C GLY A 170 7.13 -2.31 -17.31
N ASP A 171 7.31 -3.60 -17.02
CA ASP A 171 7.04 -4.17 -15.70
C ASP A 171 8.34 -4.65 -15.02
N LEU A 172 8.58 -4.20 -13.79
CA LEU A 172 9.68 -4.67 -12.95
C LEU A 172 9.11 -5.27 -11.67
N SER A 173 9.45 -6.53 -11.39
CA SER A 173 9.18 -7.15 -10.09
C SER A 173 10.42 -7.85 -9.59
N MET A 174 10.95 -7.41 -8.46
CA MET A 174 12.12 -7.99 -7.84
C MET A 174 11.92 -8.20 -6.34
N LYS A 175 12.31 -9.38 -5.85
CA LYS A 175 12.36 -9.69 -4.42
C LYS A 175 13.77 -10.07 -4.02
N LEU A 176 14.32 -9.36 -3.04
CA LEU A 176 15.68 -9.56 -2.55
C LEU A 176 15.63 -9.98 -1.08
N TRP A 177 16.44 -10.97 -0.73
CA TRP A 177 16.55 -11.52 0.61
C TRP A 177 17.97 -11.38 1.14
N GLY A 178 18.09 -11.29 2.47
CA GLY A 178 19.37 -11.28 3.17
C GLY A 178 19.91 -9.88 3.46
N ALA A 179 21.06 -9.84 4.14
CA ALA A 179 21.65 -8.61 4.67
C ALA A 179 21.97 -7.57 3.59
N ALA A 180 22.38 -8.01 2.40
CA ALA A 180 22.73 -7.13 1.28
C ALA A 180 21.51 -6.47 0.60
N SER A 181 20.29 -6.87 0.94
CA SER A 181 19.07 -6.27 0.35
C SER A 181 18.98 -4.76 0.60
N GLY A 182 19.45 -4.30 1.77
CA GLY A 182 19.55 -2.88 2.09
C GLY A 182 20.51 -2.13 1.16
N ASP A 183 21.71 -2.68 0.94
CA ASP A 183 22.74 -2.07 0.09
C ASP A 183 22.30 -1.96 -1.36
N VAL A 184 21.60 -2.97 -1.87
CA VAL A 184 21.06 -2.96 -3.24
C VAL A 184 19.98 -1.89 -3.39
N LEU A 185 19.13 -1.68 -2.38
CA LEU A 185 18.16 -0.58 -2.42
C LEU A 185 18.84 0.79 -2.43
N GLU A 186 19.87 0.97 -1.61
CA GLU A 186 20.64 2.22 -1.59
C GLU A 186 21.37 2.45 -2.92
N LEU A 187 21.82 1.39 -3.59
CA LEU A 187 22.37 1.49 -4.94
C LEU A 187 21.33 2.02 -5.94
N PHE A 188 20.10 1.49 -5.94
CA PHE A 188 19.03 1.98 -6.82
C PHE A 188 18.72 3.45 -6.57
N ARG A 189 18.65 3.86 -5.31
CA ARG A 189 18.42 5.27 -4.91
C ARG A 189 19.54 6.21 -5.36
N ASN A 190 20.77 5.71 -5.46
CA ASN A 190 21.93 6.48 -5.89
C ASN A 190 22.19 6.43 -7.41
N LEU A 191 21.39 5.71 -8.20
CA LEU A 191 21.52 5.66 -9.65
C LEU A 191 21.50 7.04 -10.33
N PRO A 192 20.66 8.02 -9.92
CA PRO A 192 20.71 9.37 -10.48
C PRO A 192 22.08 10.04 -10.28
N HIS A 193 22.71 9.83 -9.11
CA HIS A 193 24.03 10.37 -8.82
C HIS A 193 25.12 9.70 -9.66
N ILE A 194 25.05 8.37 -9.81
CA ILE A 194 25.98 7.60 -10.64
C ILE A 194 25.89 8.06 -12.11
N LYS A 195 24.67 8.26 -12.63
CA LYS A 195 24.43 8.82 -13.96
C LYS A 195 25.10 10.19 -14.12
N ALA A 196 24.89 11.10 -13.16
CA ALA A 196 25.49 12.43 -13.21
C ALA A 196 27.03 12.39 -13.21
N LEU A 197 27.65 11.41 -12.54
CA LEU A 197 29.11 11.21 -12.58
C LEU A 197 29.59 10.68 -13.93
N ILE A 198 28.90 9.69 -14.51
CA ILE A 198 29.25 9.13 -15.82
C ILE A 198 29.11 10.18 -16.94
N GLN A 199 28.03 10.98 -16.91
CA GLN A 199 27.83 12.07 -17.88
C GLN A 199 28.95 13.11 -17.86
N LYS A 200 29.50 13.41 -16.68
CA LYS A 200 30.68 14.31 -16.55
C LYS A 200 31.95 13.71 -17.13
N GLY A 201 32.07 12.38 -17.18
CA GLY A 201 33.23 11.68 -17.71
C GLY A 201 33.32 11.65 -19.24
N GLY A 202 32.21 11.91 -19.96
CA GLY A 202 32.19 12.00 -21.42
C GLY A 202 32.47 10.68 -22.16
N GLU A 203 32.36 9.53 -21.50
CA GLU A 203 32.62 8.22 -22.12
C GLU A 203 31.39 7.68 -22.86
N GLU A 204 31.37 7.85 -24.18
CA GLU A 204 30.26 7.38 -25.03
C GLU A 204 29.98 5.87 -24.93
N LYS A 205 30.98 5.06 -24.56
CA LYS A 205 30.82 3.61 -24.37
C LYS A 205 29.88 3.25 -23.21
N LEU A 206 29.58 4.21 -22.33
CA LEU A 206 28.73 4.02 -21.16
C LEU A 206 27.26 4.43 -21.42
N TYR A 207 26.89 4.88 -22.63
CA TYR A 207 25.51 5.30 -22.91
C TYR A 207 24.47 4.23 -22.60
N HIS A 208 24.71 2.97 -23.00
CA HIS A 208 23.79 1.88 -22.65
C HIS A 208 23.66 1.68 -21.13
N ILE A 209 24.73 1.90 -20.36
CA ILE A 209 24.68 1.81 -18.89
C ILE A 209 23.88 2.99 -18.34
N LEU A 210 24.05 4.19 -18.89
CA LEU A 210 23.27 5.37 -18.52
C LEU A 210 21.77 5.17 -18.74
N ASP A 211 21.37 4.62 -19.88
CA ASP A 211 19.96 4.39 -20.22
C ASP A 211 19.32 3.37 -19.26
N VAL A 212 20.03 2.28 -18.97
CA VAL A 212 19.59 1.29 -17.98
C VAL A 212 19.50 1.89 -16.57
N CYS A 213 20.49 2.70 -16.18
CA CYS A 213 20.49 3.40 -14.90
C CYS A 213 19.33 4.41 -14.80
N GLU A 214 18.98 5.10 -15.89
CA GLU A 214 17.86 6.02 -15.97
C GLU A 214 16.52 5.29 -15.82
N GLY A 215 16.27 4.25 -16.61
CA GLY A 215 15.05 3.46 -16.48
C GLY A 215 14.89 2.90 -15.06
N LEU A 216 15.95 2.30 -14.50
CA LEU A 216 15.90 1.67 -13.19
C LEU A 216 15.77 2.69 -12.05
N ALA A 217 16.31 3.90 -12.19
CA ALA A 217 16.18 4.94 -11.19
C ALA A 217 14.71 5.31 -10.95
N HIS A 218 13.89 5.34 -12.01
CA HIS A 218 12.47 5.73 -11.94
C HIS A 218 11.51 4.54 -11.80
N SER A 219 12.02 3.31 -11.86
CA SER A 219 11.22 2.08 -11.86
C SER A 219 11.46 1.17 -10.66
N SER A 220 12.07 1.68 -9.59
CA SER A 220 12.50 0.87 -8.42
C SER A 220 11.82 1.28 -7.10
N PRO A 221 10.48 1.38 -7.03
CA PRO A 221 9.77 1.75 -5.81
C PRO A 221 9.89 0.66 -4.75
N LEU A 222 9.97 1.05 -3.48
CA LEU A 222 9.94 0.09 -2.38
C LEU A 222 8.49 -0.31 -2.10
N SER A 223 8.08 -1.45 -2.64
CA SER A 223 6.71 -1.97 -2.55
C SER A 223 6.50 -2.94 -1.40
N GLY A 224 7.57 -3.47 -0.84
CA GLY A 224 7.49 -4.37 0.31
C GLY A 224 8.78 -4.48 1.09
N ILE A 225 8.65 -4.80 2.37
CA ILE A 225 9.78 -5.01 3.28
C ILE A 225 9.48 -6.20 4.19
N GLY A 226 10.45 -7.11 4.29
CA GLY A 226 10.45 -8.17 5.27
C GLY A 226 11.24 -7.72 6.49
N ILE A 227 10.68 -7.80 7.70
CA ILE A 227 11.35 -7.41 8.94
C ILE A 227 11.25 -8.52 10.00
N THR A 228 12.24 -8.56 10.89
CA THR A 228 12.13 -9.19 12.20
C THR A 228 11.74 -8.11 13.20
N TYR A 229 10.56 -8.24 13.80
CA TYR A 229 10.09 -7.32 14.82
C TYR A 229 10.16 -7.98 16.20
N ASN A 230 10.90 -7.36 17.12
CA ASN A 230 11.04 -7.80 18.51
C ASN A 230 10.27 -6.83 19.41
N SER A 231 9.42 -7.33 20.31
CA SER A 231 8.82 -6.48 21.33
C SER A 231 9.92 -6.01 22.28
N LYS A 232 10.05 -4.69 22.49
CA LYS A 232 11.14 -4.11 23.29
C LYS A 232 11.03 -4.43 24.80
N ASP A 233 9.87 -4.90 25.24
CA ASP A 233 9.54 -5.07 26.66
C ASP A 233 9.66 -6.52 27.17
N ASP A 234 10.06 -7.48 26.33
CA ASP A 234 10.16 -8.90 26.73
C ASP A 234 11.61 -9.36 26.91
N GLU A 235 11.95 -9.79 28.14
CA GLU A 235 13.14 -10.61 28.42
C GLU A 235 13.10 -11.96 27.64
N ASP A 236 11.89 -12.41 27.28
CA ASP A 236 11.57 -13.69 26.66
C ASP A 236 11.69 -13.72 25.12
N SER A 237 12.57 -12.93 24.50
CA SER A 237 12.92 -13.04 23.07
C SER A 237 11.71 -13.19 22.12
N ARG A 238 10.60 -12.48 22.39
CA ARG A 238 9.38 -12.59 21.57
C ARG A 238 9.51 -11.80 20.27
N TYR A 239 9.28 -12.48 19.15
CA TYR A 239 9.42 -11.88 17.83
C TYR A 239 8.45 -12.43 16.80
N VAL A 240 8.27 -11.65 15.72
CA VAL A 240 7.60 -12.08 14.50
C VAL A 240 8.45 -11.73 13.28
N LEU A 241 8.35 -12.57 12.26
CA LEU A 241 8.91 -12.36 10.95
C LEU A 241 7.79 -11.93 10.01
N ASP A 242 7.69 -10.63 9.72
CA ASP A 242 6.60 -10.08 8.92
C ASP A 242 7.09 -9.60 7.54
N ASP A 243 6.36 -9.99 6.50
CA ASP A 243 6.40 -9.33 5.20
C ASP A 243 5.28 -8.31 5.11
N ILE A 244 5.64 -7.06 4.83
CA ILE A 244 4.73 -5.92 4.72
C ILE A 244 4.73 -5.45 3.27
N ILE A 245 3.56 -5.24 2.70
CA ILE A 245 3.35 -4.74 1.33
C ILE A 245 2.63 -3.40 1.39
N TYR A 246 3.01 -2.49 0.49
CA TYR A 246 2.58 -1.09 0.43
C TYR A 246 1.06 -0.84 0.43
N LYS A 247 0.26 -1.86 0.12
CA LYS A 247 -1.22 -1.83 0.15
C LYS A 247 -1.81 -2.24 1.51
N GLY A 248 -1.02 -2.16 2.57
CA GLY A 248 -1.44 -2.51 3.94
C GLY A 248 -1.62 -3.99 4.21
N LYS A 249 -0.93 -4.87 3.46
CA LYS A 249 -0.91 -6.31 3.73
C LYS A 249 0.30 -6.67 4.58
N PHE A 250 0.06 -7.45 5.62
CA PHE A 250 1.05 -8.03 6.51
C PHE A 250 0.94 -9.55 6.43
N THR A 251 2.06 -10.25 6.38
CA THR A 251 2.11 -11.71 6.37
C THR A 251 3.12 -12.20 7.41
N ALA A 252 2.63 -12.84 8.46
CA ALA A 252 3.47 -13.47 9.47
C ALA A 252 4.07 -14.75 8.89
N ARG A 253 5.32 -14.65 8.49
CA ARG A 253 6.11 -15.76 7.95
C ARG A 253 6.61 -16.71 9.02
N GLY A 254 6.64 -16.28 10.28
CA GLY A 254 7.14 -17.10 11.39
C GLY A 254 7.39 -16.25 12.62
N GLY A 255 8.00 -16.83 13.64
CA GLY A 255 8.18 -16.24 14.96
C GLY A 255 7.37 -16.95 16.03
N ASN A 256 7.40 -16.41 17.24
CA ASN A 256 6.80 -17.00 18.45
C ASN A 256 5.82 -16.04 19.15
N SER A 257 5.36 -14.99 18.46
CA SER A 257 4.51 -13.95 19.05
C SER A 257 3.52 -13.38 18.04
N ILE A 258 2.25 -13.76 18.15
CA ILE A 258 1.17 -13.09 17.42
C ILE A 258 0.95 -11.66 17.93
N ASP A 259 1.24 -11.38 19.21
CA ASP A 259 1.14 -10.03 19.78
C ASP A 259 2.05 -9.04 19.06
N SER A 260 3.26 -9.48 18.73
CA SER A 260 4.24 -8.69 17.96
C SER A 260 3.70 -8.33 16.57
N HIS A 261 3.01 -9.26 15.91
CA HIS A 261 2.35 -9.03 14.62
C HIS A 261 1.21 -8.02 14.74
N LEU A 262 0.30 -8.25 15.69
CA LEU A 262 -0.85 -7.39 15.92
C LEU A 262 -0.44 -5.97 16.34
N TYR A 263 0.62 -5.85 17.15
CA TYR A 263 1.19 -4.57 17.54
C TYR A 263 1.71 -3.79 16.33
N LEU A 264 2.47 -4.44 15.43
CA LEU A 264 2.99 -3.81 14.23
C LEU A 264 1.87 -3.27 13.33
N ILE A 265 0.81 -4.06 13.15
CA ILE A 265 -0.39 -3.67 12.38
C ILE A 265 -1.07 -2.47 13.04
N ARG A 266 -1.30 -2.53 14.35
CA ARG A 266 -1.96 -1.47 15.11
C ARG A 266 -1.18 -0.16 15.01
N ASN A 267 0.13 -0.22 15.26
CA ASN A 267 1.00 0.95 15.22
C ASN A 267 1.05 1.56 13.81
N THR A 268 1.16 0.74 12.76
CA THR A 268 1.08 1.21 11.37
C THR A 268 -0.28 1.87 11.08
N LYS A 269 -1.38 1.25 11.53
CA LYS A 269 -2.72 1.81 11.36
C LYS A 269 -2.85 3.16 12.05
N GLU A 270 -2.40 3.28 13.30
CA GLU A 270 -2.47 4.53 14.07
C GLU A 270 -1.65 5.65 13.41
N GLU A 271 -0.41 5.37 12.99
CA GLU A 271 0.42 6.33 12.25
C GLU A 271 -0.24 6.78 10.96
N TYR A 272 -0.74 5.82 10.16
CA TYR A 272 -1.41 6.11 8.91
C TYR A 272 -2.67 6.97 9.11
N THR A 273 -3.51 6.60 10.08
CA THR A 273 -4.72 7.36 10.45
C THR A 273 -4.37 8.80 10.81
N ASN A 274 -3.30 9.03 11.56
CA ASN A 274 -2.87 10.38 11.94
C ASN A 274 -2.45 11.21 10.72
N VAL A 275 -1.72 10.61 9.77
CA VAL A 275 -1.34 11.27 8.52
C VAL A 275 -2.58 11.63 7.70
N ILE A 276 -3.53 10.71 7.54
CA ILE A 276 -4.76 10.97 6.78
C ILE A 276 -5.61 12.07 7.43
N LYS A 277 -5.75 12.05 8.77
CA LYS A 277 -6.44 13.13 9.50
C LYS A 277 -5.76 14.47 9.31
N TYR A 278 -4.43 14.52 9.38
CA TYR A 278 -3.68 15.75 9.12
C TYR A 278 -3.92 16.29 7.70
N ILE A 279 -3.96 15.42 6.69
CA ILE A 279 -4.31 15.82 5.31
C ILE A 279 -5.72 16.43 5.25
N GLU A 280 -6.70 15.86 5.94
CA GLU A 280 -8.10 16.31 5.90
C GLU A 280 -8.36 17.57 6.73
N GLU A 281 -7.68 17.70 7.86
CA GLU A 281 -7.89 18.79 8.83
C GLU A 281 -7.03 20.01 8.51
N GLU A 282 -5.75 19.81 8.16
CA GLU A 282 -4.79 20.90 7.99
C GLU A 282 -4.53 21.23 6.52
N ILE A 283 -4.41 20.23 5.64
CA ILE A 283 -4.07 20.46 4.21
C ILE A 283 -5.31 20.79 3.38
N ALA A 284 -6.41 20.05 3.57
CA ALA A 284 -7.60 20.19 2.74
C ALA A 284 -8.17 21.61 2.80
N MET A 285 -8.43 22.18 1.63
CA MET A 285 -8.76 23.58 1.44
C MET A 285 -10.26 23.84 1.58
N GLY A 286 -10.60 24.91 2.29
CA GLY A 286 -11.98 25.34 2.43
C GLY A 286 -12.15 26.66 3.16
N LEU A 287 -13.36 27.20 3.10
CA LEU A 287 -13.74 28.41 3.80
C LEU A 287 -14.12 28.08 5.25
N VAL A 288 -13.49 28.76 6.19
CA VAL A 288 -13.90 28.74 7.59
C VAL A 288 -14.81 29.93 7.83
N HIS A 289 -16.03 29.64 8.25
CA HIS A 289 -17.10 30.60 8.52
C HIS A 289 -16.89 31.29 9.88
N ASN A 290 -15.70 31.87 10.06
CA ASN A 290 -15.43 32.84 11.11
C ASN A 290 -15.52 34.25 10.50
N SER A 291 -15.78 35.28 11.30
CA SER A 291 -15.73 36.68 10.84
C SER A 291 -14.36 37.28 11.18
N PRO A 292 -13.57 37.78 10.21
CA PRO A 292 -13.77 37.75 8.75
C PRO A 292 -13.58 36.33 8.18
N LEU A 293 -14.22 36.04 7.04
CA LEU A 293 -14.08 34.78 6.30
C LEU A 293 -12.60 34.50 6.01
N ARG A 294 -12.13 33.31 6.37
CA ARG A 294 -10.75 32.87 6.12
C ARG A 294 -10.75 31.62 5.28
N MET A 295 -9.79 31.54 4.36
CA MET A 295 -9.45 30.29 3.68
C MET A 295 -8.45 29.54 4.56
N MET A 296 -8.69 28.25 4.76
CA MET A 296 -7.74 27.33 5.40
C MET A 296 -7.29 26.27 4.39
N GLY A 297 -6.21 25.58 4.74
CA GLY A 297 -5.56 24.60 3.88
C GLY A 297 -4.57 25.22 2.92
N HIS A 298 -3.80 24.36 2.29
CA HIS A 298 -2.79 24.72 1.29
C HIS A 298 -2.64 23.58 0.28
N PRO A 299 -2.17 23.87 -0.94
CA PRO A 299 -1.91 22.82 -1.90
C PRO A 299 -0.76 21.92 -1.44
N ILE A 300 -0.72 20.72 -1.98
CA ILE A 300 0.38 19.77 -1.84
C ILE A 300 0.89 19.41 -3.24
N SER A 301 2.19 19.24 -3.41
CA SER A 301 2.79 18.99 -4.72
C SER A 301 3.56 17.68 -4.70
N ILE A 302 3.33 16.82 -5.69
CA ILE A 302 4.22 15.71 -6.01
C ILE A 302 5.27 16.27 -6.97
N ILE A 303 6.54 16.24 -6.59
CA ILE A 303 7.64 16.66 -7.44
C ILE A 303 8.19 15.42 -8.14
N LEU A 304 8.34 15.52 -9.46
CA LEU A 304 8.79 14.45 -10.31
C LEU A 304 10.27 14.64 -10.63
N SER A 305 11.01 13.54 -10.57
CA SER A 305 12.38 13.44 -11.06
C SER A 305 12.45 12.96 -12.50
N ARG A 306 11.37 12.34 -13.01
CA ARG A 306 11.15 12.03 -14.43
C ARG A 306 10.16 13.04 -15.01
N GLU A 307 10.53 13.71 -16.10
CA GLU A 307 9.66 14.66 -16.78
C GLU A 307 8.56 13.96 -17.58
N ILE A 308 7.35 14.52 -17.55
CA ILE A 308 6.20 14.10 -18.35
C ILE A 308 6.38 14.62 -19.78
N GLU A 309 6.66 13.70 -20.70
CA GLU A 309 6.86 14.00 -22.13
C GLU A 309 5.56 14.45 -22.81
N ASP A 310 4.49 13.66 -22.70
CA ASP A 310 3.15 14.03 -23.18
C ASP A 310 2.19 14.28 -21.99
N ILE A 311 2.10 15.55 -21.60
CA ILE A 311 1.19 15.99 -20.53
C ILE A 311 -0.28 15.71 -20.84
N LYS A 312 -0.67 15.69 -22.12
CA LYS A 312 -2.05 15.44 -22.53
C LYS A 312 -2.38 13.97 -22.36
N LEU A 313 -1.53 13.06 -22.84
CA LEU A 313 -1.69 11.62 -22.63
C LEU A 313 -1.69 11.29 -21.14
N PHE A 314 -0.72 11.80 -20.38
CA PHE A 314 -0.64 11.63 -18.94
C PHE A 314 -1.91 12.10 -18.21
N SER A 315 -2.41 13.30 -18.57
CA SER A 315 -3.63 13.85 -17.97
C SER A 315 -4.85 12.97 -18.24
N ASN A 316 -4.96 12.35 -19.42
CA ASN A 316 -6.07 11.49 -19.79
C ASN A 316 -6.05 10.16 -19.03
N GLU A 317 -4.87 9.56 -18.84
CA GLU A 317 -4.71 8.33 -18.06
C GLU A 317 -5.02 8.57 -16.59
N LEU A 318 -4.56 9.69 -16.03
CA LEU A 318 -4.82 10.10 -14.66
C LEU A 318 -6.33 10.21 -14.36
N ILE A 319 -7.12 10.73 -15.31
CA ILE A 319 -8.58 10.97 -15.16
C ILE A 319 -9.44 9.91 -15.87
N SER A 320 -8.86 8.77 -16.20
CA SER A 320 -9.51 7.71 -17.00
C SER A 320 -10.66 6.98 -16.30
N CYS A 321 -10.96 7.31 -15.03
CA CYS A 321 -11.89 6.59 -14.14
C CYS A 321 -11.48 5.14 -13.82
N LYS A 322 -10.35 4.66 -14.35
CA LYS A 322 -9.90 3.28 -14.17
C LYS A 322 -9.05 3.15 -12.92
N TYR A 323 -8.97 1.93 -12.40
CA TYR A 323 -7.94 1.56 -11.43
C TYR A 323 -6.56 1.68 -12.10
N PRO A 324 -5.54 2.22 -11.43
CA PRO A 324 -5.50 2.50 -9.99
C PRO A 324 -5.96 3.90 -9.56
N PHE A 325 -6.02 4.89 -10.45
CA PHE A 325 -6.28 6.28 -10.07
C PHE A 325 -7.70 6.54 -9.57
N ARG A 326 -8.71 5.98 -10.25
CA ARG A 326 -10.13 6.17 -9.95
C ARG A 326 -10.51 7.66 -9.87
N LEU A 327 -9.90 8.50 -10.69
CA LEU A 327 -10.25 9.92 -10.80
C LEU A 327 -11.05 10.15 -12.07
N TRP A 328 -12.04 11.03 -11.99
CA TRP A 328 -12.69 11.63 -13.15
C TRP A 328 -12.45 13.13 -13.10
N GLY A 329 -12.25 13.78 -14.24
CA GLY A 329 -12.08 15.22 -14.28
C GLY A 329 -12.23 15.81 -15.66
N ILE A 330 -12.29 17.13 -15.70
CA ILE A 330 -12.35 17.92 -16.92
C ILE A 330 -11.03 18.67 -17.04
N PRO A 331 -10.16 18.32 -18.01
CA PRO A 331 -8.90 19.00 -18.22
C PRO A 331 -9.11 20.32 -18.95
N ARG A 332 -8.38 21.34 -18.51
CA ARG A 332 -8.27 22.65 -19.15
C ARG A 332 -6.78 22.93 -19.39
N TYR A 333 -6.39 22.89 -20.65
CA TYR A 333 -5.04 23.22 -21.09
C TYR A 333 -4.84 24.73 -20.97
N VAL A 334 -4.16 25.16 -19.91
CA VAL A 334 -3.94 26.59 -19.60
C VAL A 334 -2.84 27.15 -20.50
N THR A 335 -1.76 26.38 -20.64
CA THR A 335 -0.66 26.63 -21.57
C THR A 335 -0.33 25.33 -22.31
N LYS A 336 0.76 25.29 -23.07
CA LYS A 336 1.28 24.05 -23.68
C LYS A 336 1.79 23.07 -22.63
N ASP A 337 2.32 23.60 -21.53
CA ASP A 337 3.07 22.84 -20.53
C ASP A 337 2.30 22.69 -19.21
N VAL A 338 1.09 23.28 -19.11
CA VAL A 338 0.28 23.26 -17.88
C VAL A 338 -1.17 22.87 -18.15
N VAL A 339 -1.63 21.85 -17.44
CA VAL A 339 -3.03 21.38 -17.46
C VAL A 339 -3.65 21.55 -16.09
N ALA A 340 -4.76 22.27 -16.01
CA ALA A 340 -5.58 22.35 -14.81
C ALA A 340 -6.77 21.38 -14.93
N ILE A 341 -7.05 20.60 -13.90
CA ILE A 341 -8.11 19.60 -13.88
C ILE A 341 -9.03 19.89 -12.69
N THR A 342 -10.32 20.01 -12.97
CA THR A 342 -11.35 19.94 -11.94
C THR A 342 -11.94 18.54 -11.94
N GLY A 343 -11.85 17.85 -10.81
CA GLY A 343 -12.18 16.44 -10.74
C GLY A 343 -12.85 15.98 -9.46
N VAL A 344 -13.16 14.69 -9.46
CA VAL A 344 -13.71 13.95 -8.32
C VAL A 344 -12.99 12.61 -8.18
N ASP A 345 -12.78 12.20 -6.94
CA ASP A 345 -12.32 10.85 -6.61
C ASP A 345 -13.53 9.92 -6.57
N LEU A 346 -13.52 8.86 -7.40
CA LEU A 346 -14.60 7.87 -7.47
C LEU A 346 -14.62 6.90 -6.28
N HIS A 347 -13.65 6.94 -5.38
CA HIS A 347 -13.69 6.17 -4.13
C HIS A 347 -14.73 6.74 -3.15
N THR A 348 -14.77 8.06 -2.92
CA THR A 348 -15.75 8.70 -2.01
C THR A 348 -16.72 9.66 -2.69
N GLY A 349 -16.44 10.08 -3.93
CA GLY A 349 -17.09 11.23 -4.56
C GLY A 349 -16.49 12.58 -4.15
N GLY A 350 -15.37 12.58 -3.42
CA GLY A 350 -14.71 13.80 -2.94
C GLY A 350 -14.19 14.67 -4.08
N LYS A 351 -14.30 15.99 -3.93
CA LYS A 351 -13.79 16.96 -4.91
C LYS A 351 -12.29 17.17 -4.75
N LEU A 352 -11.61 17.30 -5.87
CA LEU A 352 -10.21 17.68 -5.93
C LEU A 352 -9.95 18.49 -7.20
N ASN A 353 -9.03 19.45 -7.13
CA ASN A 353 -8.44 20.02 -8.33
C ASN A 353 -6.97 19.61 -8.42
N LEU A 354 -6.48 19.52 -9.65
CA LEU A 354 -5.10 19.20 -9.96
C LEU A 354 -4.54 20.25 -10.92
N GLU A 355 -3.27 20.55 -10.78
CA GLU A 355 -2.47 21.21 -11.81
C GLU A 355 -1.31 20.28 -12.16
N LEU A 356 -1.04 20.11 -13.45
CA LEU A 356 0.03 19.27 -13.98
C LEU A 356 1.01 20.17 -14.73
N SER A 357 2.30 19.92 -14.54
CA SER A 357 3.43 20.40 -15.34
C SER A 357 4.27 19.21 -15.79
N SER A 358 5.36 19.44 -16.53
CA SER A 358 6.31 18.37 -16.89
C SER A 358 6.98 17.75 -15.67
N ASP A 359 7.20 18.53 -14.61
CA ASP A 359 8.06 18.19 -13.46
C ASP A 359 7.32 18.16 -12.11
N TRP A 360 6.04 18.49 -12.07
CA TRP A 360 5.25 18.46 -10.84
C TRP A 360 3.75 18.24 -11.06
N ILE A 361 3.10 17.72 -10.02
CA ILE A 361 1.65 17.54 -9.92
C ILE A 361 1.19 18.23 -8.64
N ARG A 362 0.42 19.30 -8.75
CA ARG A 362 -0.12 20.03 -7.60
C ARG A 362 -1.56 19.64 -7.34
N LEU A 363 -1.86 19.35 -6.08
CA LEU A 363 -3.16 18.86 -5.62
C LEU A 363 -3.82 19.87 -4.69
N TYR A 364 -5.11 20.07 -4.93
CA TYR A 364 -5.99 20.91 -4.13
C TYR A 364 -7.14 20.03 -3.63
N LEU A 365 -6.95 19.40 -2.49
CA LEU A 365 -7.98 18.59 -1.84
C LEU A 365 -9.03 19.53 -1.22
N HIS A 366 -10.31 19.32 -1.49
CA HIS A 366 -11.37 20.13 -0.88
C HIS A 366 -11.70 19.62 0.53
N LYS A 367 -12.18 20.48 1.42
CA LYS A 367 -12.77 20.04 2.70
C LYS A 367 -13.86 18.98 2.47
N ASN A 368 -13.92 18.01 3.38
CA ASN A 368 -14.78 16.83 3.33
C ASN A 368 -14.44 15.81 2.23
N SER A 369 -13.34 15.99 1.49
CA SER A 369 -12.79 14.94 0.63
C SER A 369 -11.88 14.01 1.43
N CYS A 370 -11.72 12.78 0.95
CA CYS A 370 -10.90 11.76 1.59
C CYS A 370 -9.40 12.06 1.43
N GLY A 371 -8.65 12.14 2.52
CA GLY A 371 -7.19 12.31 2.51
C GLY A 371 -6.45 11.13 1.88
N ASN A 372 -7.04 9.93 1.88
CA ASN A 372 -6.46 8.76 1.22
C ASN A 372 -6.32 8.95 -0.30
N THR A 373 -7.07 9.88 -0.91
CA THR A 373 -6.88 10.24 -2.32
C THR A 373 -5.44 10.73 -2.59
N ILE A 374 -4.85 11.50 -1.67
CA ILE A 374 -3.48 11.99 -1.78
C ILE A 374 -2.48 10.84 -1.62
N ALA A 375 -2.64 10.03 -0.58
CA ALA A 375 -1.77 8.88 -0.31
C ALA A 375 -1.77 7.88 -1.47
N ARG A 376 -2.97 7.59 -2.00
CA ARG A 376 -3.19 6.75 -3.18
C ARG A 376 -2.51 7.32 -4.40
N LEU A 377 -2.77 8.57 -4.77
CA LEU A 377 -2.18 9.16 -5.96
C LEU A 377 -0.65 9.13 -5.86
N TYR A 378 -0.10 9.59 -4.75
CA TYR A 378 1.35 9.62 -4.55
C TYR A 378 1.99 8.23 -4.65
N SER A 379 1.39 7.23 -4.00
CA SER A 379 1.88 5.85 -4.08
C SER A 379 1.78 5.27 -5.49
N ILE A 380 0.70 5.57 -6.23
CA ILE A 380 0.54 5.13 -7.61
C ILE A 380 1.61 5.77 -8.50
N ILE A 381 1.83 7.09 -8.42
CA ILE A 381 2.88 7.75 -9.20
C ILE A 381 4.24 7.07 -8.99
N GLN A 382 4.58 6.73 -7.75
CA GLN A 382 5.81 6.00 -7.45
C GLN A 382 5.88 4.60 -8.04
N HIS A 383 4.76 3.88 -8.06
CA HIS A 383 4.72 2.50 -8.51
C HIS A 383 4.50 2.34 -10.02
N ASN A 384 4.23 3.45 -10.72
CA ASN A 384 3.73 3.39 -12.08
C ASN A 384 4.32 4.42 -13.04
N TYR A 385 5.07 5.39 -12.54
CA TYR A 385 5.64 6.44 -13.37
C TYR A 385 7.05 6.85 -12.90
N ASP A 386 7.18 7.31 -11.66
CA ASP A 386 8.45 7.78 -11.10
C ASP A 386 8.63 7.39 -9.63
N SER A 387 9.42 6.34 -9.38
CA SER A 387 9.71 5.83 -8.04
C SER A 387 10.44 6.80 -7.11
N ASN A 388 11.10 7.82 -7.65
CA ASN A 388 11.81 8.83 -6.88
C ASN A 388 10.97 10.09 -6.61
N ALA A 389 9.72 10.13 -7.07
CA ALA A 389 8.83 11.25 -6.80
C ALA A 389 8.73 11.53 -5.30
N THR A 390 8.73 12.82 -4.95
CA THR A 390 8.63 13.33 -3.57
C THR A 390 7.33 14.09 -3.37
N LEU A 391 6.92 14.26 -2.11
CA LEU A 391 5.70 14.99 -1.74
C LEU A 391 6.06 16.21 -0.91
N GLU A 392 5.80 17.40 -1.45
CA GLU A 392 6.12 18.70 -0.87
C GLU A 392 4.86 19.52 -0.52
N GLY A 393 5.01 20.47 0.40
CA GLY A 393 3.94 21.41 0.77
C GLY A 393 3.52 21.34 2.23
N VAL A 394 4.26 20.66 3.10
CA VAL A 394 4.00 20.62 4.53
C VAL A 394 4.99 21.56 5.22
N GLU A 395 4.53 22.67 5.78
CA GLU A 395 5.40 23.62 6.50
C GLU A 395 6.11 22.96 7.72
N TYR A 396 5.70 21.75 8.11
CA TYR A 396 6.15 21.03 9.31
C TYR A 396 6.77 19.63 9.07
N GLY A 397 7.17 19.27 7.84
CA GLY A 397 7.99 18.07 7.56
C GLY A 397 7.32 16.97 6.72
N ASN A 398 7.99 15.83 6.55
CA ASN A 398 7.54 14.75 5.64
C ASN A 398 6.24 14.09 6.14
N LEU A 399 5.16 14.16 5.34
CA LEU A 399 3.87 13.48 5.56
C LEU A 399 3.99 11.96 5.72
N PHE A 400 4.95 11.34 5.01
CA PHE A 400 5.12 9.89 4.89
C PHE A 400 6.56 9.46 5.10
#